data_AF-A0A445BV46-F1
#
_entry.id   AF-A0A445BV46-F1
#
_cell.length_a   1.000
_cell.length_b   1.000
_cell.length_c   1.000
_cell.angle_alpha   90.00
_cell.angle_beta   90.00
_cell.angle_gamma   90.00
#
_symmetry.space_group_name_H-M   'P 1'
#
loop_
_entity.id
_entity.type
_entity.pdbx_description
1 polymer ?
#
loop_
_entity_poly.entity_id
_entity_poly.type
_entity_poly.pdbx_seq_one_letter_code
_entity_poly.pdbx_strand_id
1 'polypeptide(L)'
;MKMECGSDCLEELVKFTLSNSQNYHIALSTEFCSTLLKDDPTQPSSSLDLLEGVPLYPLYKRLALVLLKCMDSQTFFWTGSCNSSVTNEIDIASVQKKHSEWHKLILDKISEILNILKSVSFEIHVQEPFFSQLKDGLKTVEGRCAGGKYSRIGLGNLILVNKSVVFEVQGIRWYPTFADMLETENLGKVLPGVDSVEKGVEIYRRFYTEEKEKSNGVLAIGVSKHTLQPYIPLANLFSELSYEGVQGLLGLMHTAGTIPDALPPSRSTLLASFSLLCNPDVEGSSLTLGARALAKHACRSSSGYWGSLDGGDSNKNRLAMDVIKRLIAHCCWVNMHVVPPHGTVFEIRVAEGYGARWTEDGSKVFYWILRALHGRWSLKRMETLVLQQLKLRNRKC
;
A
#
# COMPACT_ATOMS: atom_id res chain seq x y z
N MET A 1 -7.63 -10.67 26.90
CA MET A 1 -8.40 -9.66 26.15
C MET A 1 -7.81 -9.63 24.75
N LYS A 2 -8.47 -10.23 23.74
CA LYS A 2 -8.00 -10.20 22.35
C LYS A 2 -8.07 -8.74 21.89
N MET A 3 -6.96 -8.16 21.45
CA MET A 3 -7.01 -6.90 20.71
C MET A 3 -7.80 -7.16 19.41
N GLU A 4 -9.06 -6.73 19.37
CA GLU A 4 -9.83 -6.52 18.13
C GLU A 4 -9.21 -5.40 17.27
N CYS A 5 -8.11 -4.79 17.72
CA CYS A 5 -7.40 -3.66 17.14
C CYS A 5 -6.44 -4.04 15.97
N GLY A 6 -6.29 -5.33 15.63
CA GLY A 6 -5.18 -5.80 14.80
C GLY A 6 -5.12 -5.26 13.36
N SER A 7 -6.21 -5.38 12.58
CA SER A 7 -6.18 -5.03 11.15
C SER A 7 -6.16 -3.52 10.92
N ASP A 8 -7.12 -2.82 11.51
CA ASP A 8 -7.33 -1.40 11.21
C ASP A 8 -6.22 -0.53 11.81
N CYS A 9 -5.63 -0.96 12.93
CA CYS A 9 -4.50 -0.24 13.51
C CYS A 9 -3.25 -0.37 12.66
N LEU A 10 -2.97 -1.56 12.12
CA LEU A 10 -1.80 -1.76 11.27
C LEU A 10 -1.96 -1.04 9.93
N GLU A 11 -3.16 -1.03 9.34
CA GLU A 11 -3.45 -0.27 8.12
C GLU A 11 -3.17 1.23 8.32
N GLU A 12 -3.74 1.84 9.35
CA GLU A 12 -3.51 3.27 9.65
C GLU A 12 -2.06 3.55 10.04
N LEU A 13 -1.39 2.63 10.73
CA LEU A 13 0.02 2.77 11.06
C LEU A 13 0.91 2.73 9.81
N VAL A 14 0.69 1.80 8.89
CA VAL A 14 1.40 1.74 7.60
C VAL A 14 1.18 3.02 6.82
N LYS A 15 -0.07 3.47 6.70
CA LYS A 15 -0.43 4.72 6.03
C LYS A 15 0.30 5.91 6.64
N PHE A 16 0.27 6.03 7.97
CA PHE A 16 0.91 7.11 8.71
C PHE A 16 2.43 7.12 8.50
N THR A 17 3.08 5.96 8.63
CA THR A 17 4.54 5.81 8.46
C THR A 17 4.97 6.22 7.05
N LEU A 18 4.28 5.75 6.01
CA LEU A 18 4.57 6.10 4.62
C LEU A 18 4.32 7.58 4.32
N SER A 19 3.24 8.16 4.89
CA SER A 19 2.90 9.59 4.72
C SER A 19 3.93 10.52 5.33
N ASN A 20 4.68 10.05 6.34
CA ASN A 20 5.70 10.80 7.05
C ASN A 20 7.12 10.29 6.74
N SER A 21 7.32 9.65 5.58
CA SER A 21 8.57 8.97 5.21
C SER A 21 9.82 9.85 5.33
N GLN A 22 9.70 11.16 5.05
CA GLN A 22 10.78 12.14 5.19
C GLN A 22 11.23 12.35 6.64
N ASN A 23 10.31 12.25 7.60
CA ASN A 23 10.58 12.50 9.02
C ASN A 23 11.23 11.30 9.72
N TYR A 24 11.10 10.09 9.14
CA TYR A 24 11.50 8.84 9.78
C TYR A 24 12.65 8.12 9.07
N HIS A 25 13.34 8.81 8.15
CA HIS A 25 14.48 8.28 7.39
C HIS A 25 14.19 6.90 6.77
N ILE A 26 12.99 6.74 6.20
CA ILE A 26 12.67 5.54 5.43
C ILE A 26 13.58 5.55 4.20
N ALA A 27 14.31 4.47 3.94
CA ALA A 27 15.23 4.35 2.80
C ALA A 27 14.51 4.14 1.45
N LEU A 28 13.36 4.80 1.28
CA LEU A 28 12.51 4.80 0.09
C LEU A 28 12.25 6.25 -0.33
N SER A 29 12.18 6.49 -1.64
CA SER A 29 11.92 7.84 -2.15
C SER A 29 10.53 8.34 -1.75
N THR A 30 10.38 9.67 -1.61
CA THR A 30 9.07 10.28 -1.32
C THR A 30 8.04 9.98 -2.42
N GLU A 31 8.48 9.91 -3.68
CA GLU A 31 7.62 9.57 -4.83
C GLU A 31 7.12 8.12 -4.78
N PHE A 32 7.99 7.19 -4.36
CA PHE A 32 7.60 5.80 -4.15
C PHE A 32 6.53 5.69 -3.04
N CYS A 33 6.78 6.33 -1.89
CA CYS A 33 5.84 6.35 -0.78
C CYS A 33 4.51 7.03 -1.14
N SER A 34 4.54 8.14 -1.89
CA SER A 34 3.31 8.82 -2.32
C SER A 34 2.49 7.96 -3.30
N THR A 35 3.16 7.20 -4.17
CA THR A 35 2.51 6.26 -5.09
C THR A 35 1.88 5.08 -4.35
N LEU A 36 2.49 4.58 -3.27
CA LEU A 36 1.89 3.54 -2.42
C LEU A 36 0.58 4.00 -1.75
N LEU A 37 0.48 5.30 -1.46
CA LEU A 37 -0.66 5.94 -0.77
C LEU A 37 -1.79 6.38 -1.72
N LYS A 38 -1.50 6.47 -3.02
CA LYS A 38 -2.42 7.00 -4.03
C LYS A 38 -3.64 6.09 -4.17
N ASP A 39 -4.84 6.68 -4.21
CA ASP A 39 -6.08 5.96 -4.50
C ASP A 39 -6.21 5.58 -5.99
N ASP A 40 -7.01 4.56 -6.26
CA ASP A 40 -7.44 4.27 -7.63
C ASP A 40 -8.41 5.37 -8.10
N PRO A 41 -8.23 5.96 -9.30
CA PRO A 41 -9.10 7.02 -9.79
C PRO A 41 -10.57 6.61 -10.00
N THR A 42 -10.86 5.30 -10.11
CA THR A 42 -12.20 4.82 -10.51
C THR A 42 -12.75 3.68 -9.66
N GLN A 43 -11.95 3.10 -8.75
CA GLN A 43 -12.39 2.02 -7.86
C GLN A 43 -12.48 2.53 -6.43
N PRO A 44 -13.59 2.27 -5.71
CA PRO A 44 -13.67 2.59 -4.30
C PRO A 44 -12.67 1.75 -3.49
N SER A 45 -12.06 2.39 -2.48
CA SER A 45 -11.05 1.83 -1.59
C SER A 45 -11.55 0.70 -0.66
N SER A 46 -12.80 0.26 -0.85
CA SER A 46 -13.48 -0.81 -0.10
C SER A 46 -13.49 -2.17 -0.83
N SER A 47 -12.86 -2.27 -2.01
CA SER A 47 -12.71 -3.55 -2.71
C SER A 47 -11.74 -4.48 -1.98
N LEU A 48 -12.15 -5.73 -1.76
CA LEU A 48 -11.36 -6.71 -1.01
C LEU A 48 -10.20 -7.25 -1.85
N ASP A 49 -8.96 -7.01 -1.41
CA ASP A 49 -7.76 -7.61 -2.03
C ASP A 49 -7.60 -9.06 -1.56
N LEU A 50 -7.75 -10.01 -2.49
CA LEU A 50 -7.59 -11.45 -2.22
C LEU A 50 -6.12 -11.89 -2.20
N LEU A 51 -5.16 -10.96 -2.29
CA LEU A 51 -3.73 -11.20 -2.46
C LEU A 51 -3.39 -11.97 -3.74
N GLU A 52 -4.29 -11.98 -4.72
CA GLU A 52 -4.11 -12.58 -6.03
C GLU A 52 -4.16 -11.50 -7.12
N GLY A 53 -3.42 -11.72 -8.19
CA GLY A 53 -3.40 -10.82 -9.31
C GLY A 53 -2.63 -9.51 -9.06
N VAL A 54 -2.88 -8.53 -9.92
CA VAL A 54 -2.32 -7.18 -9.82
C VAL A 54 -2.82 -6.53 -8.53
N PRO A 55 -1.97 -5.94 -7.66
CA PRO A 55 -2.46 -5.34 -6.41
C PRO A 55 -3.50 -4.24 -6.63
N LEU A 56 -4.45 -4.15 -5.70
CA LEU A 56 -5.43 -3.06 -5.69
C LEU A 56 -4.83 -1.80 -5.09
N TYR A 57 -5.23 -0.67 -5.63
CA TYR A 57 -4.90 0.64 -5.09
C TYR A 57 -5.93 1.05 -4.02
N PRO A 58 -5.53 1.73 -2.94
CA PRO A 58 -4.15 2.14 -2.64
C PRO A 58 -3.28 0.97 -2.13
N LEU A 59 -2.04 0.89 -2.63
CA LEU A 59 -1.15 -0.27 -2.46
C LEU A 59 -0.75 -0.53 -1.00
N TYR A 60 -0.70 0.51 -0.16
CA TYR A 60 -0.35 0.35 1.25
C TYR A 60 -1.31 -0.57 2.02
N LYS A 61 -2.57 -0.69 1.58
CA LYS A 61 -3.53 -1.62 2.17
C LYS A 61 -3.12 -3.07 1.96
N ARG A 62 -2.59 -3.40 0.78
CA ARG A 62 -2.04 -4.73 0.51
C ARG A 62 -0.82 -4.99 1.41
N LEU A 63 0.05 -3.99 1.61
CA LEU A 63 1.17 -4.11 2.55
C LEU A 63 0.68 -4.43 3.96
N ALA A 64 -0.28 -3.66 4.48
CA ALA A 64 -0.86 -3.89 5.80
C ALA A 64 -1.48 -5.28 5.92
N LEU A 65 -2.23 -5.72 4.91
CA LEU A 65 -2.84 -7.05 4.87
C LEU A 65 -1.80 -8.18 4.86
N VAL A 66 -0.72 -8.04 4.11
CA VAL A 66 0.36 -9.05 4.08
C VAL A 66 1.10 -9.10 5.41
N LEU A 67 1.41 -7.94 6.01
CA LEU A 67 2.03 -7.87 7.34
C LEU A 67 1.12 -8.52 8.40
N LEU A 68 -0.20 -8.27 8.35
CA LEU A 68 -1.16 -8.91 9.24
C LEU A 68 -1.20 -10.44 9.03
N LYS A 69 -1.21 -10.93 7.79
CA LYS A 69 -1.19 -12.39 7.54
C LYS A 69 0.10 -13.05 8.01
N CYS A 70 1.23 -12.36 7.93
CA CYS A 70 2.49 -12.84 8.52
C CYS A 70 2.37 -13.01 10.05
N MET A 71 1.54 -12.21 10.73
CA MET A 71 1.25 -12.37 12.16
C MET A 71 0.44 -13.64 12.45
N ASP A 72 -0.65 -13.84 11.71
CA ASP A 72 -1.61 -14.91 12.03
C ASP A 72 -1.08 -16.30 11.69
N SER A 73 -0.33 -16.40 10.60
CA SER A 73 0.12 -17.69 10.06
C SER A 73 1.52 -18.11 10.55
N GLN A 74 2.31 -17.19 11.13
CA GLN A 74 3.76 -17.36 11.36
C GLN A 74 4.51 -17.85 10.12
N THR A 75 3.96 -17.63 8.91
CA THR A 75 4.55 -18.04 7.64
C THR A 75 4.64 -16.84 6.70
N PHE A 76 5.73 -16.76 5.96
CA PHE A 76 5.93 -15.71 4.99
C PHE A 76 5.01 -15.91 3.79
N PHE A 77 4.10 -14.96 3.56
CA PHE A 77 3.26 -14.97 2.38
C PHE A 77 3.90 -14.15 1.26
N TRP A 78 4.74 -14.81 0.45
CA TRP A 78 5.13 -14.27 -0.84
C TRP A 78 4.11 -14.72 -1.89
N THR A 79 3.30 -13.79 -2.39
CA THR A 79 2.24 -14.09 -3.38
C THR A 79 2.79 -14.37 -4.78
N GLY A 80 4.07 -14.07 -5.02
CA GLY A 80 4.76 -14.34 -6.29
C GLY A 80 5.51 -15.67 -6.33
N SER A 81 4.95 -16.77 -5.81
CA SER A 81 5.54 -18.10 -6.00
C SER A 81 4.88 -18.78 -7.18
N CYS A 82 5.21 -18.35 -8.40
CA CYS A 82 5.07 -19.23 -9.55
C CYS A 82 6.39 -19.98 -9.69
N ASN A 83 6.32 -21.31 -9.77
CA ASN A 83 7.47 -22.20 -9.98
C ASN A 83 8.37 -21.64 -11.08
N SER A 84 9.49 -21.03 -10.72
CA SER A 84 10.50 -20.60 -11.68
C SER A 84 11.21 -21.84 -12.20
N SER A 85 10.64 -22.47 -13.23
CA SER A 85 11.31 -23.50 -14.02
C SER A 85 12.50 -22.94 -14.83
N VAL A 86 13.10 -21.83 -14.40
CA VAL A 86 14.03 -20.99 -15.19
C VAL A 86 15.20 -20.41 -14.37
N THR A 87 15.26 -20.60 -13.05
CA THR A 87 16.40 -20.16 -12.22
C THR A 87 17.34 -21.33 -11.91
N ASN A 88 18.65 -21.11 -11.95
CA ASN A 88 19.63 -22.14 -11.57
C ASN A 88 19.48 -22.44 -10.05
N GLU A 89 19.80 -23.67 -9.62
CA GLU A 89 19.65 -24.10 -8.22
C GLU A 89 20.37 -23.18 -7.21
N ILE A 90 21.51 -22.61 -7.61
CA ILE A 90 22.31 -21.67 -6.79
C ILE A 90 21.58 -20.33 -6.59
N ASP A 91 20.86 -19.85 -7.60
CA ASP A 91 20.07 -18.61 -7.51
C ASP A 91 18.78 -18.82 -6.69
N ILE A 92 18.22 -20.03 -6.72
CA ILE A 92 17.05 -20.39 -5.90
C ILE A 92 17.44 -20.36 -4.41
N ALA A 93 18.59 -20.91 -4.04
CA ALA A 93 19.05 -20.95 -2.65
C ALA A 93 19.35 -19.55 -2.10
N SER A 94 19.94 -18.65 -2.90
CA SER A 94 20.23 -17.27 -2.47
C SER A 94 18.95 -16.45 -2.29
N VAL A 95 17.99 -16.59 -3.20
CA VAL A 95 16.66 -15.97 -3.08
C VAL A 95 15.93 -16.53 -1.86
N GLN A 96 15.86 -17.85 -1.68
CA GLN A 96 15.22 -18.46 -0.50
C GLN A 96 15.84 -17.99 0.82
N LYS A 97 17.17 -17.87 0.88
CA LYS A 97 17.87 -17.33 2.05
C LYS A 97 17.43 -15.90 2.34
N LYS A 98 17.45 -15.03 1.32
CA LYS A 98 17.03 -13.62 1.46
C LYS A 98 15.57 -13.48 1.91
N HIS A 99 14.67 -14.28 1.34
CA HIS A 99 13.26 -14.31 1.74
C HIS A 99 13.10 -14.78 3.20
N SER A 100 13.92 -15.74 3.64
CA SER A 100 13.93 -16.19 5.04
C SER A 100 14.42 -15.10 6.00
N GLU A 101 15.43 -14.33 5.59
CA GLU A 101 15.93 -13.17 6.33
C GLU A 101 14.87 -12.07 6.46
N TRP A 102 14.20 -11.70 5.35
CA TRP A 102 13.08 -10.76 5.38
C TRP A 102 11.91 -11.25 6.22
N HIS A 103 11.58 -12.54 6.16
CA HIS A 103 10.52 -13.10 6.98
C HIS A 103 10.83 -12.95 8.47
N LYS A 104 12.05 -13.32 8.88
CA LYS A 104 12.51 -13.17 10.26
C LYS A 104 12.45 -11.71 10.71
N LEU A 105 12.92 -10.80 9.85
CA LEU A 105 12.86 -9.36 10.10
C LEU A 105 11.42 -8.86 10.30
N ILE A 106 10.50 -9.27 9.43
CA ILE A 106 9.08 -8.91 9.52
C ILE A 106 8.50 -9.39 10.85
N LEU A 107 8.73 -10.65 11.22
CA LEU A 107 8.23 -11.19 12.49
C LEU A 107 8.80 -10.46 13.71
N ASP A 108 10.11 -10.14 13.69
CA ASP A 108 10.78 -9.39 14.74
C ASP A 108 10.18 -7.99 14.92
N LYS A 109 10.14 -7.21 13.83
CA LYS A 109 9.65 -5.83 13.85
C LYS A 109 8.16 -5.74 14.16
N ILE A 110 7.36 -6.68 13.67
CA ILE A 110 5.93 -6.74 14.03
C ILE A 110 5.76 -7.12 15.51
N SER A 111 6.56 -8.04 16.05
CA SER A 111 6.52 -8.36 17.47
C SER A 111 6.80 -7.13 18.34
N GLU A 112 7.78 -6.30 17.96
CA GLU A 112 8.05 -5.00 18.60
C GLU A 112 6.83 -4.08 18.55
N ILE A 113 6.20 -3.91 17.37
CA ILE A 113 4.99 -3.10 17.20
C ILE A 113 3.89 -3.60 18.13
N LEU A 114 3.64 -4.90 18.17
CA LEU A 114 2.59 -5.49 19.00
C LEU A 114 2.87 -5.32 20.49
N ASN A 115 4.12 -5.39 20.92
CA ASN A 115 4.48 -5.17 22.33
C ASN A 115 4.20 -3.72 22.74
N ILE A 116 4.47 -2.75 21.85
CA ILE A 116 4.11 -1.34 22.06
C ILE A 116 2.58 -1.19 22.10
N LEU A 117 1.86 -1.78 21.15
CA LEU A 117 0.40 -1.66 21.12
C LEU A 117 -0.31 -2.36 22.29
N LYS A 118 0.27 -3.45 22.81
CA LYS A 118 -0.26 -4.15 24.01
C LYS A 118 -0.10 -3.32 25.29
N SER A 119 0.86 -2.42 25.37
CA SER A 119 1.04 -1.54 26.53
C SER A 119 0.12 -0.31 26.50
N VAL A 120 -0.52 -0.02 25.35
CA VAL A 120 -1.50 1.05 25.21
C VAL A 120 -2.73 0.75 26.06
N SER A 121 -3.13 1.74 26.86
CA SER A 121 -4.30 1.66 27.74
C SER A 121 -5.57 2.19 27.07
N PHE A 122 -5.44 3.23 26.22
CA PHE A 122 -6.57 3.89 25.58
C PHE A 122 -6.28 4.26 24.14
N GLU A 123 -7.29 4.17 23.28
CA GLU A 123 -7.26 4.73 21.93
C GLU A 123 -8.16 5.96 21.85
N ILE A 124 -7.63 7.06 21.30
CA ILE A 124 -8.40 8.28 21.06
C ILE A 124 -8.19 8.77 19.63
N HIS A 125 -9.20 9.47 19.12
CA HIS A 125 -9.12 10.12 17.81
C HIS A 125 -9.10 11.65 17.98
N VAL A 126 -8.14 12.31 17.34
CA VAL A 126 -7.95 13.77 17.33
C VAL A 126 -7.97 14.26 15.88
N GLN A 127 -8.79 15.27 15.59
CA GLN A 127 -8.89 15.84 14.25
C GLN A 127 -7.72 16.80 13.94
N GLU A 128 -7.43 16.99 12.66
CA GLU A 128 -6.54 18.07 12.22
C GLU A 128 -7.19 19.45 12.47
N PRO A 129 -6.39 20.49 12.79
CA PRO A 129 -4.92 20.51 12.85
C PRO A 129 -4.32 20.02 14.18
N PHE A 130 -5.16 19.69 15.16
CA PHE A 130 -4.71 19.40 16.53
C PHE A 130 -3.89 18.12 16.64
N PHE A 131 -4.12 17.13 15.76
CA PHE A 131 -3.29 15.93 15.71
C PHE A 131 -1.86 16.25 15.29
N SER A 132 -1.65 17.02 14.23
CA SER A 132 -0.32 17.48 13.83
C SER A 132 0.35 18.29 14.94
N GLN A 133 -0.39 19.18 15.60
CA GLN A 133 0.13 19.96 16.72
C GLN A 133 0.54 19.09 17.92
N LEU A 134 -0.19 18.01 18.23
CA LEU A 134 0.22 17.03 19.25
C LEU A 134 1.50 16.30 18.82
N LYS A 135 1.56 15.84 17.56
CA LYS A 135 2.72 15.13 16.99
C LYS A 135 3.99 15.96 17.07
N ASP A 136 3.87 17.26 16.82
CA ASP A 136 4.97 18.22 16.76
C ASP A 136 5.29 18.84 18.14
N GLY A 137 4.51 18.50 19.18
CA GLY A 137 4.74 18.95 20.55
C GLY A 137 4.27 20.38 20.85
N LEU A 138 3.55 21.03 19.92
CA LEU A 138 2.95 22.34 20.11
C LEU A 138 1.76 22.26 21.07
N LYS A 139 0.91 21.24 20.89
CA LYS A 139 -0.21 20.93 21.78
C LYS A 139 0.27 19.91 22.81
N THR A 140 0.06 20.20 24.09
CA THR A 140 0.50 19.34 25.21
C THR A 140 -0.64 18.96 26.15
N VAL A 141 -1.82 19.54 25.95
CA VAL A 141 -3.03 19.25 26.75
C VAL A 141 -4.18 18.90 25.81
N GLU A 142 -4.80 17.75 26.02
CA GLU A 142 -5.99 17.31 25.30
C GLU A 142 -7.23 17.42 26.19
N GLY A 143 -8.15 18.33 25.82
CA GLY A 143 -9.41 18.52 26.52
C GLY A 143 -10.51 17.58 26.02
N ARG A 144 -11.21 16.89 26.92
CA ARG A 144 -12.35 16.00 26.64
C ARG A 144 -13.43 16.15 27.71
N CYS A 145 -14.71 15.93 27.39
CA CYS A 145 -15.70 15.74 28.45
C CYS A 145 -15.34 14.52 29.29
N ALA A 146 -15.39 14.64 30.63
CA ALA A 146 -14.90 13.62 31.56
C ALA A 146 -15.82 12.37 31.69
N GLY A 147 -16.59 12.06 30.64
CA GLY A 147 -17.53 10.94 30.61
C GLY A 147 -16.98 9.68 29.92
N GLY A 148 -17.68 8.56 30.10
CA GLY A 148 -17.43 7.33 29.36
C GLY A 148 -16.04 6.74 29.61
N LYS A 149 -15.29 6.46 28.54
CA LYS A 149 -13.96 5.83 28.66
C LYS A 149 -12.88 6.77 29.21
N TYR A 150 -13.08 8.08 29.14
CA TYR A 150 -12.07 9.08 29.50
C TYR A 150 -11.90 9.25 31.02
N SER A 151 -12.94 8.96 31.81
CA SER A 151 -12.89 9.04 33.28
C SER A 151 -11.93 8.03 33.92
N ARG A 152 -11.54 6.99 33.17
CA ARG A 152 -10.61 5.95 33.62
C ARG A 152 -9.15 6.24 33.27
N ILE A 153 -8.90 7.32 32.53
CA ILE A 153 -7.54 7.72 32.20
C ILE A 153 -6.87 8.19 33.49
N GLY A 154 -5.67 7.66 33.74
CA GLY A 154 -4.82 7.96 34.90
C GLY A 154 -3.43 8.41 34.48
N LEU A 155 -2.69 8.98 35.44
CA LEU A 155 -1.27 9.31 35.26
C LEU A 155 -0.47 8.08 34.84
N GLY A 156 0.48 8.25 33.92
CA GLY A 156 1.32 7.19 33.37
C GLY A 156 0.63 6.24 32.38
N ASN A 157 -0.67 6.43 32.10
CA ASN A 157 -1.32 5.63 31.05
C ASN A 157 -0.78 6.00 29.67
N LEU A 158 -0.69 4.99 28.81
CA LEU A 158 -0.32 5.16 27.41
C LEU A 158 -1.57 5.29 26.54
N ILE A 159 -1.60 6.34 25.72
CA ILE A 159 -2.71 6.67 24.84
C ILE A 159 -2.23 6.59 23.39
N LEU A 160 -2.90 5.78 22.57
CA LEU A 160 -2.70 5.75 21.14
C LEU A 160 -3.64 6.75 20.46
N VAL A 161 -3.06 7.75 19.81
CA VAL A 161 -3.79 8.79 19.09
C VAL A 161 -3.81 8.44 17.60
N ASN A 162 -5.01 8.44 17.01
CA ASN A 162 -5.26 8.15 15.60
C ASN A 162 -4.63 6.83 15.13
N LYS A 163 -4.57 5.81 16.01
CA LYS A 163 -3.98 4.49 15.73
C LYS A 163 -2.51 4.51 15.28
N SER A 164 -1.79 5.62 15.48
CA SER A 164 -0.42 5.77 14.93
C SER A 164 0.62 6.27 15.92
N VAL A 165 0.27 7.17 16.83
CA VAL A 165 1.25 7.83 17.73
C VAL A 165 0.89 7.60 19.18
N VAL A 166 1.87 7.16 19.97
CA VAL A 166 1.69 6.87 21.40
C VAL A 166 2.11 8.06 22.25
N PHE A 167 1.26 8.43 23.19
CA PHE A 167 1.51 9.48 24.17
C PHE A 167 1.39 8.92 25.57
N GLU A 168 2.12 9.51 26.51
CA GLU A 168 2.03 9.20 27.93
C GLU A 168 1.33 10.33 28.67
N VAL A 169 0.42 9.97 29.57
CA VAL A 169 -0.32 10.93 30.39
C VAL A 169 0.57 11.45 31.52
N GLN A 170 0.91 12.72 31.44
CA GLN A 170 1.73 13.44 32.42
C GLN A 170 0.89 14.16 33.47
N GLY A 171 -0.38 14.43 33.19
CA GLY A 171 -1.24 15.23 34.06
C GLY A 171 -2.71 14.99 33.77
N ILE A 172 -3.54 15.00 34.81
CA ILE A 172 -5.00 14.96 34.68
C ILE A 172 -5.60 15.97 35.62
N ARG A 173 -6.42 16.87 35.08
CA ARG A 173 -7.14 17.88 35.86
C ARG A 173 -8.59 17.95 35.40
N TRP A 174 -9.49 18.05 36.36
CA TRP A 174 -10.93 18.19 36.11
C TRP A 174 -11.34 19.64 36.25
N TYR A 175 -12.25 20.08 35.37
CA TYR A 175 -12.82 21.42 35.34
C TYR A 175 -14.34 21.34 35.18
N PRO A 176 -15.10 22.30 35.75
CA PRO A 176 -16.55 22.36 35.55
C PRO A 176 -16.91 22.59 34.08
N THR A 177 -16.19 23.49 33.40
CA THR A 177 -16.46 23.87 32.01
C THR A 177 -15.22 23.88 31.13
N PHE A 178 -15.40 23.91 29.80
CA PHE A 178 -14.31 24.12 28.85
C PHE A 178 -13.72 25.52 28.98
N ALA A 179 -14.52 26.53 29.34
CA ALA A 179 -14.03 27.88 29.59
C ALA A 179 -13.03 27.88 30.76
N ASP A 180 -13.42 27.29 31.90
CA ASP A 180 -12.54 27.18 33.08
C ASP A 180 -11.22 26.46 32.74
N MET A 181 -11.32 25.38 31.96
CA MET A 181 -10.16 24.62 31.50
C MET A 181 -9.24 25.49 30.64
N LEU A 182 -9.78 26.20 29.64
CA LEU A 182 -8.98 27.00 28.69
C LEU A 182 -8.34 28.23 29.35
N GLU A 183 -9.03 28.84 30.31
CA GLU A 183 -8.49 29.93 31.13
C GLU A 183 -7.33 29.45 32.02
N THR A 184 -7.44 28.25 32.58
CA THR A 184 -6.44 27.71 33.51
C THR A 184 -5.26 27.03 32.81
N GLU A 185 -5.51 26.21 31.78
CA GLU A 185 -4.53 25.30 31.16
C GLU A 185 -3.62 25.98 30.12
N ASN A 186 -3.68 27.30 30.00
CA ASN A 186 -3.09 28.08 28.91
C ASN A 186 -3.66 27.65 27.55
N LEU A 187 -4.50 28.50 26.96
CA LEU A 187 -5.14 28.28 25.66
C LEU A 187 -4.16 27.78 24.58
N GLY A 188 -2.94 28.29 24.52
CA GLY A 188 -1.93 27.89 23.54
C GLY A 188 -1.44 26.45 23.69
N LYS A 189 -1.52 25.86 24.90
CA LYS A 189 -1.17 24.44 25.14
C LYS A 189 -2.30 23.48 24.79
N VAL A 190 -3.55 23.97 24.85
CA VAL A 190 -4.76 23.18 24.55
C VAL A 190 -5.17 23.31 23.09
N LEU A 191 -5.24 24.53 22.56
CA LEU A 191 -5.66 24.86 21.20
C LEU A 191 -4.66 25.85 20.58
N PRO A 192 -3.44 25.40 20.20
CA PRO A 192 -2.46 26.28 19.56
C PRO A 192 -3.02 26.99 18.32
N GLY A 193 -2.81 28.31 18.25
CA GLY A 193 -3.27 29.15 17.14
C GLY A 193 -4.70 29.71 17.32
N VAL A 194 -5.35 29.47 18.45
CA VAL A 194 -6.65 30.09 18.79
C VAL A 194 -6.42 31.32 19.66
N ASP A 195 -7.08 32.43 19.30
CA ASP A 195 -6.80 33.74 19.91
C ASP A 195 -7.58 34.04 21.20
N SER A 196 -8.68 33.33 21.46
CA SER A 196 -9.54 33.60 22.63
C SER A 196 -10.24 32.35 23.16
N VAL A 197 -10.62 32.40 24.44
CA VAL A 197 -11.32 31.30 25.13
C VAL A 197 -12.68 31.04 24.48
N GLU A 198 -13.40 32.07 24.06
CA GLU A 198 -14.72 31.96 23.44
C GLU A 198 -14.63 31.16 22.13
N LYS A 199 -13.69 31.50 21.25
CA LYS A 199 -13.40 30.73 20.03
C LYS A 199 -13.00 29.29 20.35
N GLY A 200 -12.24 29.10 21.43
CA GLY A 200 -11.85 27.77 21.91
C GLY A 200 -13.05 26.92 22.33
N VAL A 201 -14.00 27.50 23.07
CA VAL A 201 -15.25 26.86 23.46
C VAL A 201 -16.10 26.52 22.23
N GLU A 202 -16.20 27.43 21.26
CA GLU A 202 -16.91 27.17 19.98
C GLU A 202 -16.35 25.95 19.23
N ILE A 203 -15.04 25.71 19.27
CA ILE A 203 -14.42 24.51 18.70
C ILE A 203 -14.93 23.26 19.43
N TYR A 204 -14.95 23.27 20.77
CA TYR A 204 -15.47 22.16 21.56
C TYR A 204 -16.98 21.92 21.36
N ARG A 205 -17.76 22.97 21.11
CA ARG A 205 -19.20 22.88 20.83
C ARG A 205 -19.54 22.11 19.56
N ARG A 206 -18.59 21.97 18.62
CA ARG A 206 -18.74 21.10 17.45
C ARG A 206 -18.79 19.61 17.82
N PHE A 207 -18.32 19.25 19.01
CA PHE A 207 -18.21 17.86 19.48
C PHE A 207 -19.07 17.56 20.71
N TYR A 208 -19.30 18.55 21.57
CA TYR A 208 -19.99 18.38 22.85
C TYR A 208 -21.06 19.44 23.07
N THR A 209 -22.26 18.99 23.43
CA THR A 209 -23.34 19.90 23.86
C THR A 209 -23.07 20.43 25.27
N GLU A 210 -23.68 21.56 25.60
CA GLU A 210 -23.56 22.16 26.94
C GLU A 210 -24.09 21.24 28.04
N GLU A 211 -25.15 20.50 27.77
CA GLU A 211 -25.75 19.58 28.75
C GLU A 211 -24.76 18.47 29.11
N LYS A 212 -24.05 17.95 28.12
CA LYS A 212 -23.05 16.90 28.31
C LYS A 212 -21.81 17.39 29.05
N GLU A 213 -21.42 18.63 28.80
CA GLU A 213 -20.38 19.29 29.58
C GLU A 213 -20.83 19.49 31.03
N LYS A 214 -22.00 20.09 31.26
CA LYS A 214 -22.53 20.33 32.62
C LYS A 214 -22.70 19.03 33.40
N SER A 215 -23.10 17.93 32.74
CA SER A 215 -23.32 16.65 33.41
C SER A 215 -22.04 15.90 33.77
N ASN A 216 -20.97 16.04 32.98
CA ASN A 216 -19.74 15.25 33.15
C ASN A 216 -18.55 16.09 33.64
N GLY A 217 -18.59 17.41 33.45
CA GLY A 217 -17.42 18.28 33.47
C GLY A 217 -16.45 17.98 32.32
N VAL A 218 -15.27 18.57 32.45
CA VAL A 218 -14.19 18.54 31.45
C VAL A 218 -12.92 17.99 32.08
N LEU A 219 -12.19 17.21 31.31
CA LEU A 219 -10.90 16.64 31.65
C LEU A 219 -9.82 17.26 30.76
N ALA A 220 -8.84 17.89 31.38
CA ALA A 220 -7.58 18.26 30.74
C ALA A 220 -6.58 17.12 30.91
N ILE A 221 -6.18 16.51 29.81
CA ILE A 221 -5.23 15.41 29.78
C ILE A 221 -3.89 15.97 29.28
N GLY A 222 -2.97 16.23 30.21
CA GLY A 222 -1.60 16.60 29.89
C GLY A 222 -0.86 15.39 29.32
N VAL A 223 -0.29 15.53 28.12
CA VAL A 223 0.36 14.44 27.39
C VAL A 223 1.76 14.84 26.93
N SER A 224 2.66 13.86 26.91
CA SER A 224 3.95 13.97 26.24
C SER A 224 4.11 12.80 25.27
N LYS A 225 4.85 13.02 24.18
CA LYS A 225 5.13 11.97 23.20
C LYS A 225 5.95 10.86 23.87
N HIS A 226 5.47 9.62 23.82
CA HIS A 226 6.17 8.50 24.44
C HIS A 226 7.43 8.13 23.63
N THR A 227 8.45 7.60 24.29
CA THR A 227 9.73 7.27 23.64
C THR A 227 9.60 6.10 22.69
N LEU A 228 8.79 5.09 23.04
CA LEU A 228 8.49 3.95 22.18
C LEU A 228 7.30 4.28 21.27
N GLN A 229 7.55 4.27 19.96
CA GLN A 229 6.53 4.57 18.96
C GLN A 229 6.39 3.40 17.98
N PRO A 230 5.15 2.99 17.64
CA PRO A 230 4.93 1.84 16.78
C PRO A 230 5.37 2.09 15.32
N TYR A 231 5.42 3.35 14.88
CA TYR A 231 5.88 3.68 13.53
C TYR A 231 7.40 3.55 13.35
N ILE A 232 8.18 3.54 14.43
CA ILE A 232 9.66 3.41 14.37
C ILE A 232 10.10 2.03 13.86
N PRO A 233 9.71 0.89 14.49
CA PRO A 233 10.05 -0.42 13.97
C PRO A 233 9.46 -0.66 12.58
N LEU A 234 8.32 -0.06 12.26
CA LEU A 234 7.74 -0.14 10.92
C LEU A 234 8.55 0.64 9.87
N ALA A 235 9.05 1.83 10.20
CA ALA A 235 9.95 2.59 9.34
C ALA A 235 11.26 1.84 9.10
N ASN A 236 11.84 1.26 10.16
CA ASN A 236 13.03 0.41 10.07
C ASN A 236 12.79 -0.81 9.18
N LEU A 237 11.64 -1.47 9.34
CA LEU A 237 11.24 -2.58 8.47
C LEU A 237 11.23 -2.18 7.00
N PHE A 238 10.60 -1.06 6.64
CA PHE A 238 10.58 -0.59 5.25
C PHE A 238 11.97 -0.21 4.74
N SER A 239 12.82 0.39 5.58
CA SER A 239 14.21 0.71 5.22
C SER A 239 15.04 -0.55 4.92
N GLU A 240 14.90 -1.58 5.75
CA GLU A 240 15.65 -2.83 5.61
C GLU A 240 15.13 -3.73 4.49
N LEU A 241 13.81 -3.72 4.24
CA LEU A 241 13.21 -4.41 3.10
C LEU A 241 13.69 -3.79 1.77
N SER A 242 13.99 -2.49 1.76
CA SER A 242 14.29 -1.71 0.55
C SER A 242 13.15 -1.77 -0.48
N TYR A 243 13.37 -1.22 -1.68
CA TYR A 243 12.38 -1.30 -2.76
C TYR A 243 11.98 -2.74 -3.09
N GLU A 244 12.96 -3.65 -3.10
CA GLU A 244 12.75 -5.02 -3.53
C GLU A 244 11.83 -5.80 -2.58
N GLY A 245 12.06 -5.69 -1.27
CA GLY A 245 11.22 -6.33 -0.28
C GLY A 245 9.80 -5.77 -0.29
N VAL A 246 9.65 -4.45 -0.43
CA VAL A 246 8.32 -3.80 -0.50
C VAL A 246 7.56 -4.20 -1.76
N GLN A 247 8.20 -4.17 -2.94
CA GLN A 247 7.63 -4.68 -4.20
C GLN A 247 7.24 -6.16 -4.06
N GLY A 248 8.08 -6.93 -3.38
CA GLY A 248 7.84 -8.32 -3.03
C GLY A 248 6.57 -8.57 -2.21
N LEU A 249 6.37 -7.77 -1.17
CA LEU A 249 5.13 -7.80 -0.36
C LEU A 249 3.89 -7.42 -1.19
N LEU A 250 4.04 -6.65 -2.27
CA LEU A 250 2.97 -6.36 -3.22
C LEU A 250 2.73 -7.49 -4.24
N GLY A 251 3.55 -8.54 -4.23
CA GLY A 251 3.48 -9.67 -5.16
C GLY A 251 4.22 -9.46 -6.47
N LEU A 252 5.12 -8.48 -6.56
CA LEU A 252 5.97 -8.29 -7.73
C LEU A 252 7.14 -9.28 -7.69
N MET A 253 7.51 -9.72 -8.88
CA MET A 253 8.65 -10.59 -9.11
C MET A 253 9.91 -9.75 -9.25
N HIS A 254 11.06 -10.31 -8.87
CA HIS A 254 12.35 -9.69 -9.12
C HIS A 254 13.18 -10.60 -10.03
N THR A 255 13.36 -10.16 -11.27
CA THR A 255 14.18 -10.83 -12.30
C THR A 255 15.24 -9.89 -12.86
N ALA A 256 16.21 -10.42 -13.60
CA ALA A 256 17.16 -9.58 -14.34
C ALA A 256 16.42 -8.56 -15.22
N GLY A 257 16.79 -7.28 -15.08
CA GLY A 257 16.14 -6.17 -15.79
C GLY A 257 14.92 -5.56 -15.09
N THR A 258 14.55 -6.04 -13.90
CA THR A 258 13.53 -5.38 -13.05
C THR A 258 13.95 -3.96 -12.75
N ILE A 259 13.02 -3.01 -12.86
CA ILE A 259 13.25 -1.62 -12.49
C ILE A 259 13.12 -1.51 -10.97
N PRO A 260 14.21 -1.14 -10.26
CA PRO A 260 14.10 -0.76 -8.85
C PRO A 260 13.09 0.38 -8.72
N ASP A 261 12.36 0.48 -7.62
CA ASP A 261 11.39 1.56 -7.33
C ASP A 261 10.14 1.67 -8.24
N ALA A 262 10.00 0.86 -9.29
CA ALA A 262 8.77 0.87 -10.09
C ALA A 262 7.60 0.18 -9.37
N LEU A 263 6.39 0.75 -9.48
CA LEU A 263 5.15 0.19 -8.94
C LEU A 263 4.17 -0.15 -10.07
N PRO A 264 3.30 -1.16 -9.88
CA PRO A 264 2.40 -1.62 -10.94
C PRO A 264 1.32 -0.57 -11.20
N PRO A 265 0.91 -0.29 -12.45
CA PRO A 265 -0.22 0.59 -12.71
C PRO A 265 -1.52 0.08 -12.09
N SER A 266 -2.46 0.97 -11.80
CA SER A 266 -3.76 0.59 -11.23
C SER A 266 -4.55 -0.28 -12.21
N ARG A 267 -5.34 -1.23 -11.68
CA ARG A 267 -6.19 -2.11 -12.51
C ARG A 267 -7.11 -1.29 -13.42
N SER A 268 -7.65 -0.18 -12.93
CA SER A 268 -8.47 0.73 -13.73
C SER A 268 -7.73 1.33 -14.91
N THR A 269 -6.48 1.76 -14.73
CA THR A 269 -5.64 2.30 -15.82
C THR A 269 -5.41 1.25 -16.90
N LEU A 270 -5.10 0.02 -16.49
CA LEU A 270 -4.90 -1.11 -17.40
C LEU A 270 -6.17 -1.46 -18.20
N LEU A 271 -7.33 -1.44 -17.55
CA LEU A 271 -8.63 -1.72 -18.19
C LEU A 271 -9.09 -0.57 -19.09
N ALA A 272 -8.83 0.68 -18.70
CA ALA A 272 -9.16 1.86 -19.48
C ALA A 272 -8.36 1.91 -20.78
N SER A 273 -7.03 1.73 -20.71
CA SER A 273 -6.18 1.70 -21.92
C SER A 273 -6.56 0.55 -22.85
N PHE A 274 -6.98 -0.58 -22.29
CA PHE A 274 -7.46 -1.73 -23.05
C PHE A 274 -8.79 -1.47 -23.78
N SER A 275 -9.62 -0.58 -23.24
CA SER A 275 -10.94 -0.22 -23.79
C SER A 275 -10.91 0.91 -24.82
N LEU A 276 -9.74 1.53 -25.06
CA LEU A 276 -9.60 2.59 -26.07
C LEU A 276 -9.92 2.06 -27.47
N LEU A 277 -10.50 2.89 -28.32
CA LEU A 277 -10.82 2.54 -29.70
C LEU A 277 -9.55 2.41 -30.55
N CYS A 278 -9.54 1.44 -31.47
CA CYS A 278 -8.44 1.26 -32.41
C CYS A 278 -8.29 2.41 -33.40
N ASN A 279 -9.42 2.84 -33.94
CA ASN A 279 -9.53 3.85 -34.98
C ASN A 279 -10.69 4.79 -34.58
N PRO A 280 -10.46 5.73 -33.65
CA PRO A 280 -11.52 6.62 -33.17
C PRO A 280 -12.09 7.52 -34.27
N ASP A 281 -11.28 7.81 -35.30
CA ASP A 281 -11.65 8.71 -36.40
C ASP A 281 -12.43 8.01 -37.53
N VAL A 282 -12.65 6.69 -37.44
CA VAL A 282 -13.37 5.91 -38.47
C VAL A 282 -14.80 5.67 -38.02
N GLU A 283 -15.74 6.27 -38.75
CA GLU A 283 -17.16 6.14 -38.48
C GLU A 283 -17.62 4.68 -38.57
N GLY A 284 -18.34 4.20 -37.53
CA GLY A 284 -18.79 2.81 -37.41
C GLY A 284 -17.76 1.81 -36.87
N SER A 285 -16.49 2.19 -36.70
CA SER A 285 -15.47 1.33 -36.07
C SER A 285 -15.60 1.39 -34.54
N SER A 286 -16.02 0.29 -33.92
CA SER A 286 -16.13 0.19 -32.45
C SER A 286 -15.11 -0.77 -31.83
N LEU A 287 -14.23 -1.37 -32.63
CA LEU A 287 -13.22 -2.30 -32.15
C LEU A 287 -12.20 -1.63 -31.22
N THR A 288 -12.04 -2.20 -30.03
CA THR A 288 -11.07 -1.73 -29.02
C THR A 288 -9.65 -2.21 -29.32
N LEU A 289 -8.66 -1.48 -28.82
CA LEU A 289 -7.24 -1.88 -28.85
C LEU A 289 -7.05 -3.27 -28.25
N GLY A 290 -7.76 -3.55 -27.15
CA GLY A 290 -7.77 -4.84 -26.49
C GLY A 290 -8.29 -5.98 -27.35
N ALA A 291 -9.42 -5.80 -28.02
CA ALA A 291 -9.97 -6.80 -28.93
C ALA A 291 -9.07 -7.03 -30.15
N ARG A 292 -8.52 -5.97 -30.73
CA ARG A 292 -7.54 -6.08 -31.83
C ARG A 292 -6.29 -6.82 -31.38
N ALA A 293 -5.80 -6.53 -30.18
CA ALA A 293 -4.64 -7.20 -29.61
C ALA A 293 -4.97 -8.70 -29.42
N LEU A 294 -6.08 -9.05 -28.78
CA LEU A 294 -6.46 -10.45 -28.57
C LEU A 294 -6.65 -11.21 -29.89
N ALA A 295 -7.26 -10.59 -30.91
CA ALA A 295 -7.47 -11.19 -32.23
C ALA A 295 -6.17 -11.65 -32.90
N LYS A 296 -5.09 -10.87 -32.77
CA LYS A 296 -3.77 -11.23 -33.31
C LYS A 296 -3.15 -12.46 -32.65
N HIS A 297 -3.58 -12.79 -31.43
CA HIS A 297 -3.01 -13.88 -30.63
C HIS A 297 -3.93 -15.11 -30.56
N ALA A 298 -5.25 -14.93 -30.61
CA ALA A 298 -6.23 -16.01 -30.60
C ALA A 298 -6.00 -17.01 -31.74
N CYS A 299 -5.77 -16.53 -32.96
CA CYS A 299 -5.51 -17.38 -34.13
C CYS A 299 -4.17 -18.13 -34.07
N ARG A 300 -3.26 -17.74 -33.17
CA ARG A 300 -1.93 -18.36 -32.97
C ARG A 300 -1.90 -19.32 -31.79
N SER A 301 -2.98 -19.43 -31.03
CA SER A 301 -3.07 -20.28 -29.84
C SER A 301 -3.71 -21.62 -30.21
N SER A 302 -2.89 -22.65 -30.39
CA SER A 302 -3.39 -24.02 -30.64
C SER A 302 -4.22 -24.59 -29.48
N SER A 303 -4.06 -24.03 -28.29
CA SER A 303 -4.77 -24.45 -27.07
C SER A 303 -6.21 -23.93 -26.94
N GLY A 304 -6.63 -22.98 -27.78
CA GLY A 304 -7.93 -22.32 -27.64
C GLY A 304 -8.08 -21.43 -26.38
N TYR A 305 -7.02 -21.21 -25.59
CA TYR A 305 -7.06 -20.47 -24.31
C TYR A 305 -7.75 -19.09 -24.39
N TRP A 306 -7.56 -18.38 -25.51
CA TRP A 306 -8.11 -17.04 -25.73
C TRP A 306 -9.58 -17.03 -26.18
N GLY A 307 -10.14 -18.20 -26.49
CA GLY A 307 -11.46 -18.36 -27.10
C GLY A 307 -11.47 -17.99 -28.60
N SER A 308 -12.64 -18.17 -29.23
CA SER A 308 -12.89 -17.75 -30.61
C SER A 308 -13.48 -16.35 -30.64
N LEU A 309 -12.79 -15.42 -31.31
CA LEU A 309 -13.22 -14.03 -31.46
C LEU A 309 -14.15 -13.88 -32.67
N ASP A 310 -15.33 -14.48 -32.56
CA ASP A 310 -16.35 -14.47 -33.61
C ASP A 310 -17.42 -13.39 -33.37
N GLY A 311 -18.15 -13.04 -34.42
CA GLY A 311 -19.21 -12.03 -34.39
C GLY A 311 -18.71 -10.59 -34.58
N GLY A 312 -19.62 -9.63 -34.31
CA GLY A 312 -19.35 -8.20 -34.46
C GLY A 312 -18.40 -7.64 -33.40
N ASP A 313 -17.95 -6.40 -33.60
CA ASP A 313 -17.00 -5.69 -32.73
C ASP A 313 -17.41 -5.69 -31.26
N SER A 314 -18.71 -5.49 -30.98
CA SER A 314 -19.24 -5.53 -29.60
C SER A 314 -18.95 -6.87 -28.90
N ASN A 315 -19.15 -8.00 -29.59
CA ASN A 315 -18.87 -9.31 -29.00
C ASN A 315 -17.36 -9.55 -28.82
N LYS A 316 -16.54 -9.14 -29.80
CA LYS A 316 -15.08 -9.23 -29.72
C LYS A 316 -14.53 -8.39 -28.55
N ASN A 317 -15.04 -7.18 -28.37
CA ASN A 317 -14.68 -6.28 -27.27
C ASN A 317 -15.05 -6.90 -25.92
N ARG A 318 -16.27 -7.43 -25.79
CA ARG A 318 -16.73 -8.10 -24.56
C ARG A 318 -15.84 -9.28 -24.20
N LEU A 319 -15.60 -10.19 -25.16
CA LEU A 319 -14.74 -11.37 -24.94
C LEU A 319 -13.31 -10.97 -24.55
N ALA A 320 -12.75 -9.97 -25.23
CA ALA A 320 -11.42 -9.47 -24.90
C ALA A 320 -11.36 -8.86 -23.49
N MET A 321 -12.40 -8.14 -23.09
CA MET A 321 -12.53 -7.58 -21.75
C MET A 321 -12.64 -8.68 -20.68
N ASP A 322 -13.43 -9.72 -20.93
CA ASP A 322 -13.59 -10.85 -19.98
C ASP A 322 -12.26 -11.60 -19.78
N VAL A 323 -11.46 -11.75 -20.84
CA VAL A 323 -10.12 -12.36 -20.77
C VAL A 323 -9.15 -11.51 -19.96
N ILE A 324 -9.04 -10.21 -20.24
CA ILE A 324 -8.07 -9.35 -19.56
C ILE A 324 -8.42 -9.15 -18.08
N LYS A 325 -9.71 -9.06 -17.73
CA LYS A 325 -10.19 -9.01 -16.34
C LYS A 325 -9.75 -10.26 -15.57
N ARG A 326 -9.88 -11.45 -16.17
CA ARG A 326 -9.38 -12.70 -15.56
C ARG A 326 -7.87 -12.68 -15.38
N LEU A 327 -7.11 -12.27 -16.40
CA LEU A 327 -5.64 -12.19 -16.26
C LEU A 327 -5.23 -11.24 -15.14
N ILE A 328 -5.82 -10.05 -15.06
CA ILE A 328 -5.51 -9.06 -14.02
C ILE A 328 -5.88 -9.58 -12.63
N ALA A 329 -7.00 -10.29 -12.51
CA ALA A 329 -7.47 -10.82 -11.23
C ALA A 329 -6.66 -12.03 -10.74
N HIS A 330 -6.16 -12.86 -11.65
CA HIS A 330 -5.59 -14.17 -11.32
C HIS A 330 -4.13 -14.38 -11.78
N CYS A 331 -3.43 -13.32 -12.22
CA CYS A 331 -2.02 -13.47 -12.57
C CYS A 331 -1.19 -13.83 -11.32
N CYS A 332 -0.34 -14.83 -11.46
CA CYS A 332 0.58 -15.29 -10.43
C CYS A 332 2.00 -14.72 -10.61
N TRP A 333 2.25 -14.04 -11.73
CA TRP A 333 3.51 -13.37 -12.02
C TRP A 333 3.21 -11.94 -12.47
N VAL A 334 3.84 -10.97 -11.82
CA VAL A 334 3.70 -9.53 -12.08
C VAL A 334 5.08 -8.91 -12.00
N ASN A 335 5.49 -8.09 -12.98
CA ASN A 335 6.77 -7.37 -12.91
C ASN A 335 6.78 -6.05 -13.71
N MET A 336 7.65 -5.14 -13.29
CA MET A 336 8.06 -3.91 -13.97
C MET A 336 9.52 -4.09 -14.42
N HIS A 337 9.76 -4.29 -15.72
CA HIS A 337 11.09 -4.67 -16.21
C HIS A 337 11.40 -4.18 -17.62
N VAL A 338 12.68 -4.13 -17.98
CA VAL A 338 13.12 -3.74 -19.32
C VAL A 338 13.07 -4.92 -20.26
N VAL A 339 12.33 -4.76 -21.37
CA VAL A 339 12.31 -5.73 -22.47
C VAL A 339 12.83 -5.09 -23.75
N PRO A 340 14.04 -5.42 -24.22
CA PRO A 340 14.53 -4.95 -25.52
C PRO A 340 13.67 -5.48 -26.69
N PRO A 341 13.40 -4.67 -27.73
CA PRO A 341 13.73 -3.26 -27.91
C PRO A 341 12.70 -2.28 -27.32
N HIS A 342 11.71 -2.77 -26.58
CA HIS A 342 10.52 -2.02 -26.15
C HIS A 342 10.71 -1.10 -24.93
N GLY A 343 11.84 -1.22 -24.21
CA GLY A 343 12.10 -0.42 -23.01
C GLY A 343 11.40 -0.97 -21.77
N THR A 344 11.07 -0.10 -20.81
CA THR A 344 10.37 -0.47 -19.57
C THR A 344 8.91 -0.84 -19.84
N VAL A 345 8.48 -1.97 -19.29
CA VAL A 345 7.13 -2.49 -19.47
C VAL A 345 6.58 -3.06 -18.17
N PHE A 346 5.26 -2.92 -18.01
CA PHE A 346 4.50 -3.66 -17.00
C PHE A 346 3.99 -4.96 -17.61
N GLU A 347 4.22 -6.09 -16.95
CA GLU A 347 3.86 -7.40 -17.48
C GLU A 347 3.23 -8.30 -16.41
N ILE A 348 2.18 -9.01 -16.83
CA ILE A 348 1.48 -10.00 -16.00
C ILE A 348 1.42 -11.34 -16.70
N ARG A 349 1.46 -12.44 -15.94
CA ARG A 349 1.26 -13.80 -16.44
C ARG A 349 0.50 -14.68 -15.46
N VAL A 350 -0.27 -15.61 -16.02
CA VAL A 350 -0.86 -16.74 -15.30
C VAL A 350 0.07 -17.97 -15.38
N ALA A 351 -0.21 -18.98 -14.58
CA ALA A 351 0.63 -20.17 -14.42
C ALA A 351 0.87 -20.93 -15.73
N GLU A 352 -0.10 -20.90 -16.64
CA GLU A 352 -0.03 -21.54 -17.96
C GLU A 352 0.89 -20.78 -18.95
N GLY A 353 1.44 -19.64 -18.54
CA GLY A 353 2.41 -18.83 -19.28
C GLY A 353 1.80 -17.78 -20.21
N TYR A 354 0.46 -17.69 -20.27
CA TYR A 354 -0.23 -16.61 -20.96
C TYR A 354 -0.12 -15.31 -20.17
N GLY A 355 -0.11 -14.17 -20.87
CA GLY A 355 0.06 -12.89 -20.21
C GLY A 355 -0.29 -11.69 -21.07
N ALA A 356 -0.14 -10.51 -20.49
CA ALA A 356 -0.36 -9.23 -21.14
C ALA A 356 0.71 -8.23 -20.70
N ARG A 357 0.98 -7.25 -21.56
CA ARG A 357 2.02 -6.24 -21.33
C ARG A 357 1.55 -4.85 -21.70
N TRP A 358 1.90 -3.87 -20.87
CA TRP A 358 1.65 -2.46 -21.04
C TRP A 358 2.94 -1.64 -21.00
N THR A 359 2.85 -0.38 -21.40
CA THR A 359 3.80 0.67 -21.02
C THR A 359 3.93 0.77 -19.51
N GLU A 360 5.04 1.36 -19.07
CA GLU A 360 5.35 1.61 -17.66
C GLU A 360 4.20 2.29 -16.89
N ASP A 361 3.54 3.26 -17.51
CA ASP A 361 2.40 4.00 -16.94
C ASP A 361 1.05 3.27 -17.09
N GLY A 362 1.01 2.10 -17.74
CA GLY A 362 -0.22 1.36 -18.03
C GLY A 362 -1.11 1.98 -19.13
N SER A 363 -0.72 3.10 -19.74
CA SER A 363 -1.56 3.86 -20.67
C SER A 363 -1.69 3.22 -22.06
N LYS A 364 -0.81 2.27 -22.40
CA LYS A 364 -0.81 1.61 -23.71
C LYS A 364 -0.54 0.12 -23.59
N VAL A 365 -1.42 -0.68 -24.19
CA VAL A 365 -1.22 -2.14 -24.34
C VAL A 365 -0.24 -2.40 -25.49
N PHE A 366 0.85 -3.12 -25.23
CA PHE A 366 1.83 -3.49 -26.24
C PHE A 366 1.50 -4.82 -26.93
N TYR A 367 1.43 -5.90 -26.15
CA TYR A 367 1.35 -7.28 -26.67
C TYR A 367 0.64 -8.22 -25.69
N TRP A 368 0.02 -9.27 -26.22
CA TRP A 368 -0.30 -10.45 -25.42
C TRP A 368 0.82 -11.47 -25.56
N ILE A 369 1.08 -12.19 -24.47
CA ILE A 369 2.14 -13.19 -24.45
C ILE A 369 1.49 -14.55 -24.62
N LEU A 370 1.86 -15.24 -25.70
CA LEU A 370 1.47 -16.63 -25.92
C LEU A 370 2.25 -17.53 -24.97
N ARG A 371 1.65 -18.67 -24.61
CA ARG A 371 2.32 -19.77 -23.92
C ARG A 371 3.71 -19.95 -24.51
N ALA A 372 4.75 -19.86 -23.68
CA ALA A 372 6.08 -20.26 -24.08
C ALA A 372 6.01 -21.75 -24.42
N LEU A 373 5.85 -22.08 -25.71
CA LEU A 373 6.16 -23.41 -26.20
C LEU A 373 7.60 -23.66 -25.77
N HIS A 374 7.79 -24.71 -24.97
CA HIS A 374 9.08 -25.11 -24.44
C HIS A 374 10.14 -24.98 -25.54
N GLY A 375 11.12 -24.09 -25.33
CA GLY A 375 12.37 -24.09 -26.08
C GLY A 375 12.64 -22.97 -27.08
N ARG A 376 11.74 -22.03 -27.40
CA ARG A 376 12.06 -20.98 -28.42
C ARG A 376 12.25 -19.54 -27.91
N TRP A 377 11.81 -19.24 -26.69
CA TRP A 377 12.02 -17.95 -26.00
C TRP A 377 12.25 -18.15 -24.49
N SER A 378 13.16 -19.05 -24.10
CA SER A 378 13.55 -19.18 -22.69
C SER A 378 14.29 -17.91 -22.24
N LEU A 379 14.09 -17.46 -20.99
CA LEU A 379 14.86 -16.33 -20.44
C LEU A 379 16.38 -16.54 -20.60
N LYS A 380 16.87 -17.80 -20.62
CA LYS A 380 18.27 -18.12 -20.93
C LYS A 380 18.78 -17.48 -22.23
N ARG A 381 17.96 -17.36 -23.28
CA ARG A 381 18.36 -16.68 -24.53
C ARG A 381 18.29 -15.15 -24.43
N MET A 382 17.38 -14.60 -23.63
CA MET A 382 17.32 -13.15 -23.36
C MET A 382 18.50 -12.69 -22.49
N GLU A 383 18.87 -13.43 -21.44
CA GLU A 383 20.07 -13.17 -20.63
C GLU A 383 21.35 -13.24 -21.47
N THR A 384 21.46 -14.23 -22.36
CA THR A 384 22.62 -14.36 -23.25
C THR A 384 22.72 -13.19 -24.23
N LEU A 385 21.59 -12.68 -24.75
CA LEU A 385 21.54 -11.51 -25.63
C LEU A 385 21.87 -10.21 -24.89
N VAL A 386 21.37 -10.02 -23.67
CA VAL A 386 21.67 -8.85 -22.84
C VAL A 386 23.15 -8.83 -22.42
N LEU A 387 23.71 -9.99 -22.02
CA LEU A 387 25.13 -10.12 -21.67
C LEU A 387 26.06 -9.97 -22.89
N GLN A 388 25.67 -10.44 -24.08
CA GLN A 388 26.42 -10.21 -25.31
C GLN A 388 26.44 -8.73 -25.70
N GLN A 389 25.34 -8.00 -25.52
CA GLN A 389 25.28 -6.58 -25.88
C GLN A 389 25.96 -5.67 -24.85
N LEU A 390 25.95 -6.00 -23.56
CA LEU A 390 26.74 -5.30 -22.55
C LEU A 390 28.26 -5.49 -22.78
N LYS A 391 28.69 -6.67 -23.21
CA LYS A 391 30.09 -6.92 -23.62
C LYS A 391 30.50 -6.15 -24.89
N LEU A 392 29.56 -5.90 -25.81
CA LEU A 392 29.80 -5.08 -27.01
C LEU A 392 29.88 -3.58 -26.69
N ARG A 393 29.19 -3.11 -25.63
CA ARG A 393 29.24 -1.72 -25.17
C ARG A 393 30.55 -1.39 -24.43
N ASN A 394 31.10 -2.33 -23.66
CA ASN A 394 32.39 -2.18 -22.97
C ASN A 394 33.63 -2.40 -23.84
N ARG A 395 33.48 -2.73 -25.13
CA ARG A 395 34.59 -2.81 -26.09
C ARG A 395 34.74 -1.55 -26.97
N LYS A 396 33.94 -0.51 -26.70
CA LYS A 396 33.99 0.79 -27.40
C LYS A 396 34.34 1.96 -26.46
N CYS A 397 35.04 1.68 -25.36
CA CYS A 397 35.77 2.69 -24.58
C CYS A 397 37.26 2.41 -24.70
#